data_AF-A0A2S8SR58-F1
#
_entry.id   AF-A0A2S8SR58-F1
#
_cell.length_a   1.000
_cell.length_b   1.000
_cell.length_c   1.000
_cell.angle_alpha   90.00
_cell.angle_beta   90.00
_cell.angle_gamma   90.00
#
_symmetry.space_group_name_H-M   'P 1'
#
loop_
_entity.id
_entity.type
_entity.pdbx_description
1 polymer ?
#
loop_
_entity_poly.entity_id
_entity_poly.type
_entity_poly.pdbx_seq_one_letter_code
_entity_poly.pdbx_strand_id
1 'polypeptide(L)'
;MAIPVLPPSAPFTTQQRAYLNGFLAGVCGLDGIASNHQTNGAAISGVPTAMDDASLNRVGSDSGGNDLIAAPAASAAALNGVAASQSEPAPDESAPWHDAALGIAERMELAQDRPLPQKMMAAMAQLDCGQCGYLCKTYAQAIADGDEKSLRKCVPGGKETANQLKALVASA
;
A
#
# COMPACT_ATOMS: atom_id res chain seq x y z
N MET A 1 3.01 8.24 24.39
CA MET A 1 2.75 7.63 23.07
C MET A 1 1.71 8.48 22.39
N ALA A 2 2.03 9.11 21.25
CA ALA A 2 1.09 9.99 20.55
C ALA A 2 0.20 9.14 19.65
N ILE A 3 -1.12 9.25 19.79
CA ILE A 3 -2.06 8.60 18.88
C ILE A 3 -1.83 9.21 17.49
N PRO A 4 -1.51 8.40 16.46
CA PRO A 4 -1.35 8.92 15.11
C PRO A 4 -2.71 9.39 14.58
N VAL A 5 -2.89 10.71 14.51
CA VAL A 5 -4.08 11.36 13.97
C VAL A 5 -3.80 11.80 12.54
N LEU A 6 -4.69 11.47 11.63
CA LEU A 6 -4.57 11.83 10.22
C LEU A 6 -4.79 13.35 10.05
N PRO A 7 -3.90 14.07 9.35
CA PRO A 7 -4.04 15.52 9.17
C PRO A 7 -5.28 15.86 8.33
N PRO A 8 -5.87 17.06 8.52
CA PRO A 8 -7.09 17.46 7.83
C PRO A 8 -6.89 17.70 6.32
N SER A 9 -5.65 17.77 5.85
CA SER A 9 -5.26 17.90 4.44
C SER A 9 -5.28 16.58 3.66
N ALA A 10 -5.53 15.45 4.32
CA ALA A 10 -5.64 14.16 3.64
C ALA A 10 -6.93 14.12 2.78
N PRO A 11 -6.90 13.56 1.54
CA PRO A 11 -8.02 13.56 0.58
C PRO A 11 -9.11 12.54 0.96
N PHE A 12 -9.54 12.54 2.22
CA PHE A 12 -10.57 11.65 2.75
C PHE A 12 -11.78 12.45 3.22
N THR A 13 -12.97 11.84 3.11
CA THR A 13 -14.19 12.45 3.65
C THR A 13 -14.10 12.58 5.18
N THR A 14 -14.92 13.46 5.77
CA THR A 14 -14.97 13.62 7.24
C THR A 14 -15.32 12.32 7.96
N GLN A 15 -16.25 11.53 7.41
CA GLN A 15 -16.64 10.24 7.96
C GLN A 15 -15.51 9.21 7.85
N GLN A 16 -14.81 9.17 6.71
CA GLN A 16 -13.70 8.24 6.50
C GLN A 16 -12.51 8.56 7.41
N ARG A 17 -12.23 9.86 7.65
CA ARG A 17 -11.23 10.29 8.64
C ARG A 17 -11.60 9.86 10.05
N ALA A 18 -12.87 9.97 10.44
CA ALA A 18 -13.33 9.52 11.75
C ALA A 18 -13.14 7.99 11.92
N TYR A 19 -13.48 7.21 10.89
CA TYR A 19 -13.25 5.77 10.87
C TYR A 19 -11.75 5.42 10.97
N LEU A 20 -10.91 6.05 10.16
CA LEU A 20 -9.46 5.81 10.18
C LEU A 20 -8.81 6.24 11.50
N ASN A 21 -9.18 7.40 12.06
CA ASN A 21 -8.68 7.85 13.35
C ASN A 21 -9.08 6.90 14.48
N GLY A 22 -10.31 6.36 14.46
CA GLY A 22 -10.76 5.34 15.40
C GLY A 22 -10.03 4.00 15.23
N PHE A 23 -9.81 3.58 13.99
CA PHE A 23 -9.05 2.36 13.67
C PHE A 23 -7.58 2.48 14.10
N LEU A 24 -6.92 3.59 13.77
CA LEU A 24 -5.53 3.88 14.17
C LEU A 24 -5.40 4.04 15.68
N ALA A 25 -6.38 4.67 16.34
CA ALA A 25 -6.44 4.70 17.80
C ALA A 25 -6.65 3.30 18.41
N GLY A 26 -7.39 2.41 17.76
CA GLY A 26 -7.53 1.01 18.17
C GLY A 26 -6.23 0.23 18.01
N VAL A 27 -5.61 0.29 16.83
CA VAL A 27 -4.39 -0.46 16.50
C VAL A 27 -3.14 0.08 17.20
N CYS A 28 -3.05 1.39 17.42
CA CYS A 28 -1.89 2.04 18.05
C CYS A 28 -2.11 2.44 19.51
N GLY A 29 -3.35 2.38 20.01
CA GLY A 29 -3.74 2.80 21.36
C GLY A 29 -4.17 1.65 22.28
N LEU A 30 -3.86 0.41 21.92
CA LEU A 30 -4.12 -0.78 22.76
C LEU A 30 -3.13 -0.92 23.94
N ASP A 31 -2.79 0.22 24.57
CA ASP A 31 -2.24 0.36 25.93
C ASP A 31 -3.18 1.19 26.84
N GLY A 32 -4.41 1.52 26.40
CA GLY A 32 -5.37 2.29 27.20
C GLY A 32 -6.83 1.88 26.94
N ILE A 33 -7.34 0.93 27.70
CA ILE A 33 -8.74 0.46 27.67
C ILE A 33 -9.76 1.58 28.01
N ALA A 34 -10.84 1.70 27.23
CA ALA A 34 -12.24 1.62 27.71
C ALA A 34 -13.25 2.00 26.61
N SER A 35 -14.23 1.12 26.44
CA SER A 35 -15.43 1.23 25.63
C SER A 35 -16.21 2.54 25.80
N ASN A 36 -16.74 3.06 24.69
CA ASN A 36 -18.05 3.71 24.75
C ASN A 36 -18.84 3.40 23.47
N HIS A 37 -19.63 2.33 23.56
CA HIS A 37 -20.81 2.15 22.75
C HIS A 37 -21.82 3.25 23.17
N GLN A 38 -22.00 4.25 22.30
CA GLN A 38 -23.23 5.03 22.09
C GLN A 38 -24.34 4.86 23.15
N THR A 39 -24.66 5.91 23.91
CA THR A 39 -26.05 6.22 24.29
C THR A 39 -26.26 7.74 24.38
N ASN A 40 -27.09 8.26 23.48
CA ASN A 40 -27.74 9.57 23.66
C ASN A 40 -28.95 9.36 24.58
N GLY A 41 -29.17 10.28 25.52
CA GLY A 41 -30.05 10.11 26.67
C GLY A 41 -31.55 10.03 26.42
N ALA A 42 -32.24 9.42 27.39
CA ALA A 42 -33.61 9.71 27.81
C ALA A 42 -33.81 9.16 29.22
N ALA A 43 -34.35 9.97 30.12
CA ALA A 43 -34.64 9.65 31.52
C ALA A 43 -35.72 8.57 31.65
N ILE A 44 -35.62 7.69 32.65
CA ILE A 44 -36.72 7.29 33.54
C ILE A 44 -36.19 6.71 34.87
N SER A 45 -36.86 7.11 35.94
CA SER A 45 -36.74 6.67 37.32
C SER A 45 -37.20 5.21 37.50
N GLY A 46 -36.47 4.40 38.28
CA GLY A 46 -36.93 3.07 38.72
C GLY A 46 -35.83 2.11 39.21
N VAL A 47 -35.75 1.94 40.53
CA VAL A 47 -35.00 0.94 41.34
C VAL A 47 -35.80 -0.40 41.37
N PRO A 48 -35.34 -1.62 41.81
CA PRO A 48 -34.01 -2.26 42.03
C PRO A 48 -33.87 -3.76 41.56
N THR A 49 -32.70 -4.37 41.87
CA THR A 49 -32.47 -5.75 42.37
C THR A 49 -32.05 -6.90 41.41
N ALA A 50 -30.95 -7.55 41.84
CA ALA A 50 -30.48 -8.93 41.66
C ALA A 50 -30.05 -9.39 40.26
N MET A 51 -28.78 -9.79 40.09
CA MET A 51 -28.43 -11.22 39.97
C MET A 51 -26.90 -11.48 40.05
N ASP A 52 -26.57 -12.29 41.06
CA ASP A 52 -25.63 -13.41 41.17
C ASP A 52 -24.12 -13.33 40.84
N ASP A 53 -23.40 -13.81 41.86
CA ASP A 53 -22.01 -14.18 42.03
C ASP A 53 -21.66 -15.45 41.24
N ALA A 54 -20.48 -15.50 40.61
CA ALA A 54 -19.52 -16.60 40.79
C ALA A 54 -18.33 -16.50 39.82
N SER A 55 -17.17 -16.25 40.41
CA SER A 55 -15.97 -17.10 40.30
C SER A 55 -15.43 -17.41 38.90
N LEU A 56 -14.24 -16.88 38.58
CA LEU A 56 -13.02 -17.72 38.50
C LEU A 56 -11.75 -16.87 38.29
N ASN A 57 -10.95 -16.84 39.35
CA ASN A 57 -9.48 -16.87 39.43
C ASN A 57 -8.58 -16.03 38.49
N ARG A 58 -8.11 -14.95 39.12
CA ARG A 58 -6.73 -14.43 39.21
C ARG A 58 -5.54 -15.30 38.79
N VAL A 59 -4.54 -14.55 38.28
CA VAL A 59 -3.09 -14.54 38.58
C VAL A 59 -2.15 -15.37 37.70
N GLY A 60 -1.25 -14.63 37.07
CA GLY A 60 0.18 -14.94 37.12
C GLY A 60 0.88 -14.94 35.77
N SER A 61 1.60 -13.87 35.44
CA SER A 61 2.97 -13.97 34.92
C SER A 61 3.61 -12.58 34.89
N ASP A 62 4.55 -12.44 35.80
CA ASP A 62 5.45 -11.31 36.00
C ASP A 62 6.61 -11.34 35.00
N SER A 63 7.19 -10.15 34.83
CA SER A 63 8.61 -9.88 34.56
C SER A 63 9.24 -10.24 33.20
N GLY A 64 9.56 -9.18 32.45
CA GLY A 64 10.93 -8.63 32.50
C GLY A 64 11.87 -8.91 31.32
N GLY A 65 12.62 -7.85 30.93
CA GLY A 65 13.79 -7.90 30.03
C GLY A 65 13.49 -7.30 28.64
N ASN A 66 13.61 -5.99 28.42
CA ASN A 66 14.85 -5.25 28.10
C ASN A 66 15.80 -6.02 27.17
N ASP A 67 15.95 -5.58 25.92
CA ASP A 67 17.26 -5.23 25.34
C ASP A 67 17.11 -4.59 23.95
N LEU A 68 17.46 -3.29 23.90
CA LEU A 68 18.40 -2.67 22.96
C LEU A 68 18.33 -3.12 21.49
N ILE A 69 18.01 -2.19 20.57
CA ILE A 69 18.96 -1.71 19.54
C ILE A 69 18.41 -0.56 18.67
N ALA A 70 19.18 0.53 18.69
CA ALA A 70 19.58 1.39 17.56
C ALA A 70 18.54 2.25 16.78
N ALA A 71 18.68 3.56 16.99
CA ALA A 71 18.34 4.62 16.04
C ALA A 71 19.17 4.51 14.74
N PRO A 72 18.73 5.17 13.65
CA PRO A 72 19.27 6.51 13.34
C PRO A 72 18.14 7.49 12.97
N ALA A 73 18.10 8.68 13.58
CA ALA A 73 18.87 9.87 13.24
C ALA A 73 18.45 10.49 11.88
N ALA A 74 17.89 11.68 12.01
CA ALA A 74 17.41 12.58 10.97
C ALA A 74 18.47 12.97 9.94
N SER A 75 18.02 13.36 8.76
CA SER A 75 18.26 14.74 8.28
C SER A 75 17.39 15.04 7.07
N ALA A 76 16.52 16.03 7.23
CA ALA A 76 15.93 16.79 6.14
C ALA A 76 16.99 17.73 5.57
N ALA A 77 17.06 17.83 4.24
CA ALA A 77 17.66 18.98 3.58
C ALA A 77 16.86 19.28 2.30
N ALA A 78 16.36 20.50 2.25
CA ALA A 78 15.60 21.09 1.16
C ALA A 78 16.45 21.31 -0.08
N LEU A 79 15.84 21.18 -1.27
CA LEU A 79 16.30 21.85 -2.48
C LEU A 79 15.08 22.37 -3.25
N ASN A 80 14.96 23.70 -3.26
CA ASN A 80 14.08 24.44 -4.15
C ASN A 80 14.76 24.52 -5.54
N GLY A 81 13.96 24.29 -6.59
CA GLY A 81 14.17 24.87 -7.91
C GLY A 81 14.87 24.01 -8.95
N VAL A 82 14.08 23.29 -9.77
CA VAL A 82 14.10 23.37 -11.24
C VAL A 82 12.71 22.90 -11.73
N ALA A 83 11.79 23.83 -12.01
CA ALA A 83 10.61 23.50 -12.80
C ALA A 83 11.04 23.44 -14.26
N ALA A 84 11.70 22.33 -14.62
CA ALA A 84 11.83 21.92 -16.00
C ALA A 84 10.42 21.73 -16.56
N SER A 85 10.20 22.30 -17.74
CA SER A 85 9.02 22.14 -18.58
C SER A 85 8.37 20.77 -18.39
N GLN A 86 7.25 20.77 -17.67
CA GLN A 86 6.24 19.74 -17.84
C GLN A 86 5.60 20.05 -19.20
N SER A 87 6.26 19.61 -20.26
CA SER A 87 5.51 19.22 -21.45
C SER A 87 4.69 18.00 -21.02
N GLU A 88 3.50 18.25 -20.46
CA GLU A 88 2.46 17.24 -20.39
C GLU A 88 2.27 16.72 -21.82
N PRO A 89 2.56 15.45 -22.11
CA PRO A 89 2.03 14.88 -23.32
C PRO A 89 0.51 14.84 -23.14
N ALA A 90 -0.19 15.21 -24.21
CA ALA A 90 -1.64 15.29 -24.32
C ALA A 90 -2.38 14.14 -23.61
N PRO A 91 -3.64 14.37 -23.17
CA PRO A 91 -4.49 13.31 -22.64
C PRO A 91 -4.78 12.28 -23.75
N ASP A 92 -3.91 11.30 -23.92
CA ASP A 92 -4.30 9.97 -24.40
C ASP A 92 -4.64 9.19 -23.13
N GLU A 93 -5.94 9.10 -22.88
CA GLU A 93 -6.59 8.50 -21.71
C GLU A 93 -5.92 7.18 -21.34
N SER A 94 -5.40 7.11 -20.11
CA SER A 94 -4.80 5.94 -19.44
C SER A 94 -4.69 4.69 -20.31
N ALA A 95 -3.51 4.49 -20.93
CA ALA A 95 -3.06 3.26 -21.59
C ALA A 95 -4.02 2.06 -21.34
N PRO A 96 -4.92 1.72 -22.28
CA PRO A 96 -6.00 0.74 -22.04
C PRO A 96 -5.52 -0.65 -21.60
N TRP A 97 -4.24 -0.96 -21.86
CA TRP A 97 -3.55 -2.16 -21.45
C TRP A 97 -2.99 -2.13 -20.02
N HIS A 98 -2.98 -0.97 -19.34
CA HIS A 98 -2.39 -0.74 -18.01
C HIS A 98 -3.41 -0.95 -16.89
N ASP A 99 -4.01 -2.14 -16.85
CA ASP A 99 -4.99 -2.54 -15.85
C ASP A 99 -4.62 -3.93 -15.29
N ALA A 100 -4.34 -3.98 -13.99
CA ALA A 100 -3.97 -5.22 -13.31
C ALA A 100 -5.10 -6.25 -13.24
N ALA A 101 -6.36 -5.86 -13.50
CA ALA A 101 -7.49 -6.77 -13.58
C ALA A 101 -7.51 -7.57 -14.89
N LEU A 102 -6.87 -7.07 -15.95
CA LEU A 102 -6.80 -7.75 -17.23
C LEU A 102 -5.73 -8.87 -17.21
N GLY A 103 -6.03 -9.98 -17.85
CA GLY A 103 -5.07 -11.07 -18.03
C GLY A 103 -3.88 -10.64 -18.90
N ILE A 104 -2.74 -11.35 -18.82
CA ILE A 104 -1.55 -10.98 -19.61
C ILE A 104 -1.81 -10.99 -21.12
N ALA A 105 -2.61 -11.94 -21.61
CA ALA A 105 -2.87 -12.09 -23.04
C ALA A 105 -3.63 -10.87 -23.60
N GLU A 106 -4.68 -10.45 -22.90
CA GLU A 106 -5.51 -9.30 -23.28
C GLU A 106 -4.71 -7.99 -23.23
N ARG A 107 -3.89 -7.79 -22.18
CA ARG A 107 -3.01 -6.62 -22.08
C ARG A 107 -2.00 -6.54 -23.22
N MET A 108 -1.43 -7.68 -23.61
CA MET A 108 -0.47 -7.75 -24.70
C MET A 108 -1.09 -7.41 -26.06
N GLU A 109 -2.34 -7.78 -26.28
CA GLU A 109 -3.08 -7.44 -27.50
C GLU A 109 -3.37 -5.94 -27.57
N LEU A 110 -3.83 -5.34 -26.48
CA LEU A 110 -4.04 -3.89 -26.36
C LEU A 110 -2.73 -3.07 -26.45
N ALA A 111 -1.59 -3.69 -26.17
CA ALA A 111 -0.28 -3.07 -26.23
C ALA A 111 0.48 -3.37 -27.55
N GLN A 112 -0.06 -4.14 -28.50
CA GLN A 112 0.72 -4.67 -29.62
C GLN A 112 1.31 -3.60 -30.55
N ASP A 113 0.67 -2.43 -30.62
CA ASP A 113 1.11 -1.29 -31.45
C ASP A 113 1.95 -0.27 -30.68
N ARG A 114 2.25 -0.53 -29.40
CA ARG A 114 3.00 0.37 -28.53
C ARG A 114 4.51 0.15 -28.65
N PRO A 115 5.36 1.11 -28.29
CA PRO A 115 6.81 0.92 -28.28
C PRO A 115 7.24 -0.24 -27.37
N LEU A 116 8.40 -0.84 -27.66
CA LEU A 116 8.91 -2.04 -26.99
C LEU A 116 8.88 -1.98 -25.44
N PRO A 117 9.29 -0.88 -24.77
CA PRO A 117 9.20 -0.80 -23.30
C PRO A 117 7.75 -0.88 -22.78
N GLN A 118 6.77 -0.39 -23.54
CA GLN A 118 5.36 -0.48 -23.14
C GLN A 118 4.81 -1.89 -23.37
N LYS A 119 5.20 -2.56 -24.46
CA LYS A 119 4.90 -4.00 -24.64
C LYS A 119 5.47 -4.83 -23.50
N MET A 120 6.73 -4.56 -23.13
CA MET A 120 7.38 -5.23 -22.01
C MET A 120 6.69 -4.96 -20.69
N MET A 121 6.20 -3.74 -20.45
CA MET A 121 5.42 -3.41 -19.26
C MET A 121 4.06 -4.12 -19.24
N ALA A 122 3.36 -4.21 -20.38
CA ALA A 122 2.09 -4.92 -20.49
C ALA A 122 2.22 -6.42 -20.16
N ALA A 123 3.40 -7.02 -20.41
CA ALA A 123 3.71 -8.39 -20.01
C ALA A 123 3.94 -8.58 -18.49
N MET A 124 4.02 -7.50 -17.71
CA MET A 124 4.27 -7.58 -16.26
C MET A 124 2.99 -7.73 -15.46
N ALA A 125 3.11 -7.85 -14.13
CA ALA A 125 1.94 -7.91 -13.24
C ALA A 125 1.21 -6.56 -13.07
N GLN A 126 1.86 -5.43 -13.43
CA GLN A 126 1.30 -4.07 -13.33
C GLN A 126 0.87 -3.64 -11.91
N LEU A 127 1.49 -4.22 -10.90
CA LEU A 127 1.22 -3.89 -9.48
C LEU A 127 2.16 -2.81 -8.93
N ASP A 128 3.21 -2.45 -9.67
CA ASP A 128 4.28 -1.55 -9.23
C ASP A 128 4.79 -1.84 -7.80
N CYS A 129 4.85 -3.12 -7.44
CA CYS A 129 5.12 -3.58 -6.07
C CYS A 129 6.55 -3.35 -5.56
N GLY A 130 7.49 -2.97 -6.44
CA GLY A 130 8.88 -2.66 -6.09
C GLY A 130 9.74 -3.83 -5.59
N GLN A 131 9.21 -5.05 -5.49
CA GLN A 131 9.90 -6.21 -4.91
C GLN A 131 11.20 -6.58 -5.64
N CYS A 132 11.30 -6.22 -6.93
CA CYS A 132 12.49 -6.45 -7.75
C CYS A 132 13.52 -5.32 -7.71
N GLY A 133 13.28 -4.26 -6.94
CA GLY A 133 14.08 -3.03 -6.94
C GLY A 133 13.78 -2.06 -8.08
N TYR A 134 12.72 -2.30 -8.85
CA TYR A 134 12.28 -1.45 -9.96
C TYR A 134 10.77 -1.19 -9.91
N LEU A 135 10.33 -0.07 -10.48
CA LEU A 135 8.94 0.11 -10.91
C LEU A 135 8.71 -0.63 -12.23
N CYS A 136 7.47 -1.02 -12.54
CA CYS A 136 7.16 -1.77 -13.76
C CYS A 136 7.65 -1.01 -15.01
N LYS A 137 7.53 0.33 -15.00
CA LYS A 137 8.04 1.20 -16.06
C LYS A 137 9.53 1.16 -16.24
N THR A 138 10.26 1.37 -15.15
CA THR A 138 11.72 1.44 -15.18
C THR A 138 12.33 0.07 -15.45
N TYR A 139 11.70 -1.01 -14.99
CA TYR A 139 12.14 -2.37 -15.30
C TYR A 139 11.97 -2.69 -16.79
N ALA A 140 10.83 -2.31 -17.38
CA ALA A 140 10.57 -2.54 -18.79
C ALA A 140 11.51 -1.72 -19.69
N GLN A 141 11.81 -0.48 -19.29
CA GLN A 141 12.83 0.35 -19.93
C GLN A 141 14.22 -0.26 -19.79
N ALA A 142 14.65 -0.63 -18.59
CA ALA A 142 15.97 -1.24 -18.38
C ALA A 142 16.17 -2.55 -19.17
N ILE A 143 15.12 -3.35 -19.36
CA ILE A 143 15.19 -4.53 -20.25
C ILE A 143 15.31 -4.10 -21.71
N ALA A 144 14.51 -3.12 -22.15
CA ALA A 144 14.53 -2.63 -23.53
C ALA A 144 15.86 -1.95 -23.90
N ASP A 145 16.46 -1.24 -22.95
CA ASP A 145 17.75 -0.55 -23.10
C ASP A 145 18.95 -1.51 -22.95
N GLY A 146 18.71 -2.73 -22.43
CA GLY A 146 19.73 -3.77 -22.24
C GLY A 146 20.52 -3.66 -20.93
N ASP A 147 20.21 -2.68 -20.09
CA ASP A 147 20.80 -2.48 -18.76
C ASP A 147 20.42 -3.63 -17.80
N GLU A 148 19.24 -4.22 -17.98
CA GLU A 148 18.77 -5.35 -17.18
C GLU A 148 18.59 -6.62 -18.02
N LYS A 149 19.42 -7.64 -17.74
CA LYS A 149 19.41 -8.92 -18.47
C LYS A 149 18.51 -9.97 -17.85
N SER A 150 18.10 -9.78 -16.60
CA SER A 150 17.37 -10.79 -15.84
C SER A 150 15.87 -10.66 -16.03
N LEU A 151 15.29 -11.44 -16.95
CA LEU A 151 13.84 -11.36 -17.27
C LEU A 151 12.90 -11.93 -16.19
N ARG A 152 13.44 -12.48 -15.10
CA ARG A 152 12.71 -13.21 -14.04
C ARG A 152 12.55 -12.42 -12.73
N LYS A 153 12.86 -11.13 -12.71
CA LYS A 153 12.82 -10.34 -11.47
C LYS A 153 11.39 -10.02 -11.00
N CYS A 154 10.40 -10.00 -11.91
CA CYS A 154 9.00 -9.75 -11.55
C CYS A 154 8.44 -10.91 -10.71
N VAL A 155 8.48 -10.79 -9.38
CA VAL A 155 8.02 -11.81 -8.42
C VAL A 155 6.53 -12.15 -8.60
N PRO A 156 5.58 -11.19 -8.56
CA PRO A 156 4.16 -11.52 -8.71
C PRO A 156 3.79 -12.01 -10.12
N GLY A 157 4.54 -11.63 -11.17
CA GLY A 157 4.32 -12.10 -12.54
C GLY A 157 4.98 -13.44 -12.86
N GLY A 158 5.98 -13.84 -12.07
CA GLY A 158 6.60 -15.15 -12.09
C GLY A 158 7.05 -15.64 -13.48
N LYS A 159 6.79 -16.93 -13.74
CA LYS A 159 7.23 -17.62 -14.96
C LYS A 159 6.51 -17.09 -16.22
N GLU A 160 5.25 -16.69 -16.09
CA GLU A 160 4.44 -16.22 -17.21
C GLU A 160 4.99 -14.92 -17.79
N THR A 161 5.21 -13.91 -16.93
CA THR A 161 5.89 -12.67 -17.33
C THR A 161 7.27 -12.94 -17.93
N ALA A 162 8.07 -13.82 -17.32
CA ALA A 162 9.41 -14.12 -17.83
C ALA A 162 9.39 -14.73 -19.24
N ASN A 163 8.39 -15.57 -19.55
CA ASN A 163 8.23 -16.15 -20.88
C ASN A 163 7.82 -15.09 -21.91
N GLN A 164 6.91 -14.18 -21.55
CA GLN A 164 6.48 -13.10 -22.45
C GLN A 164 7.60 -12.09 -22.69
N LEU A 165 8.33 -11.69 -21.65
CA LEU A 165 9.51 -10.84 -21.80
C LEU A 165 10.57 -11.50 -22.69
N LYS A 166 10.77 -12.81 -22.56
CA LYS A 166 11.68 -13.56 -23.44
C LYS A 166 11.21 -13.55 -24.90
N ALA A 167 9.92 -13.72 -25.13
CA ALA A 167 9.34 -13.64 -26.48
C ALA A 167 9.54 -12.24 -27.08
N LEU A 168 9.31 -11.18 -26.29
CA LEU A 168 9.47 -9.80 -26.73
C LEU A 168 10.93 -9.46 -27.06
N VAL A 169 11.87 -9.86 -26.22
CA VAL A 169 13.32 -9.67 -26.47
C VAL A 169 13.78 -10.46 -27.70
N ALA A 170 13.17 -11.61 -28.00
CA ALA A 170 13.48 -12.37 -29.22
C ALA A 170 12.88 -11.74 -30.49
N SER A 171 11.89 -10.87 -30.34
CA SER A 171 11.20 -10.16 -31.44
C SER A 171 11.60 -8.69 -31.58
N ALA A 172 12.48 -8.20 -30.72
CA ALA A 172 13.02 -6.85 -30.68
C ALA A 172 14.30 -6.75 -31.52
#